data_AF-A0A8H6CLY3-F1
#
_entry.id   AF-A0A8H6CLY3-F1
#
_cell.length_a   1.000
_cell.length_b   1.000
_cell.length_c   1.000
_cell.angle_alpha   90.00
_cell.angle_beta   90.00
_cell.angle_gamma   90.00
#
_symmetry.space_group_name_H-M   'P 1'
#
loop_
_entity.id
_entity.type
_entity.pdbx_description
1 polymer ?
#
loop_
_entity_poly.entity_id
_entity_poly.type
_entity_poly.pdbx_seq_one_letter_code
_entity_poly.pdbx_strand_id
1 'polypeptide(L)'
;MELSVRNSIWATQSHNEDALNKAYETSENVYLIFSANKSGEYFGVARMASPITDEAAAGLEWAPRGEKVSDDPDVPRSIPTAATEFAPKGRIIDDSARGTIFWEADPEDDEIAPIIDHEIDDPDEMIQAAEKAEDADDAALSSDAQAFGKPFKIEWLATNRLPFYRTRGLRNPWNANREVKIARDGTELETSVGRRLVQMFHKSPSLEGPQPALAWSPGRPY
;
A
#
# COMPACT_ATOMS: atom_id res chain seq x y z
N MET A 1 4.15 -2.02 3.51
CA MET A 1 3.88 -3.45 3.76
C MET A 1 3.97 -3.80 5.25
N GLU A 2 5.07 -3.47 5.92
CA GLU A 2 5.30 -3.87 7.32
C GLU A 2 4.21 -3.40 8.30
N LEU A 3 3.70 -2.17 8.13
CA LEU A 3 2.57 -1.63 8.92
C LEU A 3 1.28 -2.43 8.71
N SER A 4 1.01 -2.90 7.49
CA SER A 4 -0.16 -3.72 7.19
C SER A 4 -0.06 -5.14 7.74
N VAL A 5 1.16 -5.69 7.79
CA VAL A 5 1.42 -7.00 8.42
C VAL A 5 1.17 -6.95 9.92
N ARG A 6 1.50 -5.83 10.57
CA ARG A 6 1.29 -5.65 12.02
C ARG A 6 -0.17 -5.32 12.35
N ASN A 7 -0.80 -4.44 11.58
CA ASN A 7 -2.11 -3.89 11.93
C ASN A 7 -3.28 -4.59 11.22
N SER A 8 -3.03 -5.49 10.26
CA SER A 8 -4.08 -6.17 9.48
C SER A 8 -5.01 -5.19 8.73
N ILE A 9 -4.47 -4.03 8.34
CA ILE A 9 -5.17 -2.97 7.60
C ILE A 9 -4.44 -2.74 6.28
N TRP A 10 -5.18 -2.56 5.20
CA TRP A 10 -4.65 -2.16 3.89
C TRP A 10 -5.47 -1.02 3.31
N ALA A 11 -4.83 -0.18 2.50
CA ALA A 11 -5.48 0.83 1.66
C ALA A 11 -4.99 0.61 0.23
N THR A 12 -5.92 0.53 -0.71
CA THR A 12 -5.63 0.39 -2.15
C THR A 12 -5.79 1.73 -2.86
N GLN A 13 -5.40 1.83 -4.13
CA GLN A 13 -5.76 3.00 -4.96
C GLN A 13 -7.28 3.06 -5.18
N SER A 14 -7.86 4.26 -5.20
CA SER A 14 -9.32 4.46 -5.26
C SER A 14 -10.00 3.73 -6.42
N HIS A 15 -9.34 3.62 -7.57
CA HIS A 15 -9.90 2.92 -8.74
C HIS A 15 -10.08 1.41 -8.56
N ASN A 16 -9.44 0.81 -7.56
CA ASN A 16 -9.61 -0.62 -7.25
C ASN A 16 -10.74 -0.88 -6.26
N GLU A 17 -11.23 0.15 -5.56
CA GLU A 17 -12.19 -0.02 -4.46
C GLU A 17 -13.50 -0.65 -4.94
N ASP A 18 -14.07 -0.15 -6.04
CA ASP A 18 -15.33 -0.65 -6.58
C ASP A 18 -15.24 -2.12 -6.99
N ALA A 19 -14.14 -2.50 -7.64
CA ALA A 19 -13.91 -3.88 -8.06
C ALA A 19 -13.75 -4.82 -6.84
N LEU A 20 -12.99 -4.38 -5.82
CA LEU A 20 -12.78 -5.16 -4.60
C LEU A 20 -14.06 -5.30 -3.77
N ASN A 21 -14.84 -4.22 -3.63
CA ASN A 21 -16.13 -4.26 -2.92
C ASN A 21 -17.11 -5.18 -3.63
N LYS A 22 -17.24 -5.06 -4.95
CA LYS A 22 -18.08 -5.97 -5.74
C LYS A 22 -17.64 -7.42 -5.60
N ALA A 23 -16.33 -7.68 -5.59
CA ALA A 23 -15.80 -9.02 -5.37
C ALA A 23 -16.14 -9.54 -3.96
N TYR A 24 -16.04 -8.68 -2.94
CA TYR A 24 -16.33 -9.02 -1.55
C TYR A 24 -17.80 -9.35 -1.31
N GLU A 25 -18.71 -8.67 -2.00
CA GLU A 25 -20.16 -8.95 -1.92
C GLU A 25 -20.56 -10.22 -2.68
N THR A 26 -19.93 -10.48 -3.83
CA THR A 26 -20.33 -11.57 -4.73
C THR A 26 -19.58 -12.88 -4.50
N SER A 27 -18.47 -12.83 -3.78
CA SER A 27 -17.60 -13.98 -3.53
C SER A 27 -17.44 -14.24 -2.04
N GLU A 28 -17.39 -15.51 -1.65
CA GLU A 28 -17.16 -15.90 -0.25
C GLU A 28 -15.79 -15.47 0.28
N ASN A 29 -14.77 -15.45 -0.60
CA ASN A 29 -13.41 -15.10 -0.24
C ASN A 29 -12.75 -14.28 -1.35
N VAL A 30 -12.19 -13.13 -0.99
CA VAL A 30 -11.35 -12.29 -1.87
C VAL A 30 -9.91 -12.34 -1.38
N TYR A 31 -8.98 -12.68 -2.28
CA TYR A 31 -7.56 -12.81 -1.96
C TYR A 31 -6.76 -11.69 -2.64
N LEU A 32 -5.89 -11.06 -1.87
CA LEU A 32 -4.96 -10.03 -2.31
C LEU A 32 -3.55 -10.62 -2.33
N ILE A 33 -2.90 -10.60 -3.50
CA ILE A 33 -1.51 -11.05 -3.64
C ILE A 33 -0.62 -9.82 -3.81
N PHE A 34 0.31 -9.63 -2.89
CA PHE A 34 1.13 -8.43 -2.83
C PHE A 34 2.43 -8.64 -3.60
N SER A 35 2.77 -7.67 -4.44
CA SER A 35 4.09 -7.56 -5.07
C SER A 35 4.51 -6.10 -5.17
N ALA A 36 5.81 -5.82 -5.12
CA ALA A 36 6.34 -4.47 -5.31
C ALA A 36 6.99 -4.33 -6.68
N ASN A 37 6.89 -3.14 -7.27
CA ASN A 37 7.54 -2.84 -8.54
C ASN A 37 9.06 -3.06 -8.45
N LYS A 38 9.63 -3.71 -9.48
CA LYS A 38 11.08 -4.01 -9.59
C LYS A 38 11.66 -4.91 -8.49
N SER A 39 10.82 -5.55 -7.68
CA SER A 39 11.29 -6.47 -6.61
C SER A 39 11.71 -7.84 -7.11
N GLY A 40 11.10 -8.33 -8.20
CA GLY A 40 11.31 -9.69 -8.70
C GLY A 40 10.64 -10.79 -7.85
N GLU A 41 9.79 -10.44 -6.89
CA GLU A 41 9.14 -11.38 -5.99
C GLU A 41 7.76 -10.93 -5.52
N TYR A 42 6.94 -11.89 -5.08
CA TYR A 42 5.74 -11.62 -4.32
C TYR A 42 6.07 -11.58 -2.84
N PHE A 43 5.33 -10.74 -2.13
CA PHE A 43 5.61 -10.36 -0.77
C PHE A 43 4.70 -11.09 0.22
N GLY A 44 3.53 -11.54 -0.22
CA GLY A 44 2.60 -12.31 0.59
C GLY A 44 1.23 -12.40 -0.06
N VAL A 45 0.33 -13.10 0.61
CA VAL A 45 -1.09 -13.17 0.29
C VAL A 45 -1.91 -12.93 1.55
N ALA A 46 -2.97 -12.14 1.41
CA ALA A 46 -3.97 -11.91 2.44
C ALA A 46 -5.37 -12.13 1.90
N ARG A 47 -6.33 -12.33 2.79
CA ARG A 47 -7.76 -12.36 2.49
C ARG A 47 -8.39 -11.04 2.93
N MET A 48 -9.32 -10.51 2.17
CA MET A 48 -10.13 -9.36 2.58
C MET A 48 -11.06 -9.78 3.73
N ALA A 49 -11.07 -9.00 4.82
CA ALA A 49 -11.82 -9.30 6.05
C ALA A 49 -12.90 -8.25 6.38
N SER A 50 -12.96 -7.15 5.63
CA SER A 50 -14.03 -6.15 5.68
C SER A 50 -14.23 -5.51 4.30
N PRO A 51 -15.41 -4.92 4.02
CA PRO A 51 -15.60 -4.04 2.86
C PRO A 51 -14.77 -2.75 3.01
N ILE A 52 -14.62 -2.04 1.90
CA ILE A 52 -14.00 -0.71 1.81
C ILE A 52 -15.13 0.32 1.85
N THR A 53 -15.40 0.87 3.04
CA THR A 53 -16.47 1.87 3.28
C THR A 53 -15.97 2.95 4.24
N ASP A 54 -16.60 4.13 4.22
CA ASP A 54 -16.24 5.22 5.16
C ASP A 54 -16.45 4.82 6.61
N GLU A 55 -17.49 4.04 6.91
CA GLU A 55 -17.77 3.53 8.25
C GLU A 55 -16.68 2.56 8.72
N ALA A 56 -16.24 1.66 7.85
CA ALA A 56 -15.14 0.75 8.14
C ALA A 56 -13.83 1.53 8.36
N ALA A 57 -13.57 2.55 7.54
CA ALA A 57 -12.39 3.40 7.67
C ALA A 57 -12.40 4.23 8.96
N ALA A 58 -13.54 4.80 9.35
CA ALA A 58 -13.68 5.57 10.59
C ALA A 58 -13.42 4.72 11.86
N GLY A 59 -13.75 3.42 11.81
CA GLY A 59 -13.43 2.47 12.88
C GLY A 59 -12.01 1.90 12.83
N LEU A 60 -11.23 2.23 11.79
CA LEU A 60 -9.90 1.70 11.50
C LEU A 60 -8.86 2.82 11.58
N GLU A 61 -8.41 3.13 12.79
CA GLU A 61 -7.26 4.02 12.96
C GLU A 61 -6.00 3.36 12.36
N TRP A 62 -5.48 3.95 11.29
CA TRP A 62 -4.26 3.51 10.59
C TRP A 62 -3.00 3.67 11.46
N ALA A 63 -3.06 4.55 12.47
CA ALA A 63 -2.01 4.74 13.46
C ALA A 63 -2.27 3.87 14.70
N PRO A 64 -1.22 3.36 15.38
CA PRO A 64 -1.39 3.01 16.77
C PRO A 64 -1.93 4.25 17.45
N ARG A 65 -3.17 4.17 17.95
CA ARG A 65 -3.77 5.19 18.78
C ARG A 65 -2.68 5.63 19.76
N GLY A 66 -2.36 6.93 19.78
CA GLY A 66 -1.46 7.53 20.75
C GLY A 66 -2.09 7.39 22.14
N GLU A 67 -2.20 6.17 22.65
CA GLU A 67 -2.77 5.86 23.92
C GLU A 67 -1.64 5.92 24.93
N LYS A 68 -1.55 7.12 25.50
CA LYS A 68 -1.04 7.47 26.83
C LYS A 68 0.46 7.26 26.99
N VAL A 69 1.14 8.38 27.22
CA VAL A 69 2.43 8.52 27.92
C VAL A 69 2.75 7.25 28.71
N SER A 70 3.45 6.32 28.07
CA SER A 70 4.07 5.22 28.78
C SER A 70 5.26 5.83 29.50
N ASP A 71 5.26 5.74 30.82
CA ASP A 71 6.37 6.17 31.70
C ASP A 71 7.59 5.22 31.57
N ASP A 72 7.78 4.66 30.38
CA ASP A 72 8.85 3.74 30.04
C ASP A 72 10.04 4.56 29.49
N PRO A 73 11.22 4.52 30.13
CA PRO A 73 12.37 5.31 29.71
C PRO A 73 12.98 4.88 28.36
N ASP A 74 12.54 3.75 27.80
CA ASP A 74 13.09 3.18 26.54
C ASP A 74 12.21 3.51 25.30
N VAL A 75 11.13 4.28 25.48
CA VAL A 75 10.21 4.64 24.41
C VAL A 75 10.39 6.12 24.00
N PRO A 76 10.56 6.42 22.69
CA PRO A 76 10.68 7.79 22.20
C PRO A 76 9.47 8.65 22.57
N ARG A 77 9.70 9.83 23.13
CA ARG A 77 8.65 10.76 23.55
C ARG A 77 8.38 11.77 22.46
N SER A 78 7.11 11.96 22.09
CA SER A 78 6.68 13.03 21.20
C SER A 78 6.17 14.22 21.99
N ILE A 79 6.86 15.36 21.95
CA ILE A 79 6.46 16.60 22.61
C ILE A 79 5.90 17.55 21.55
N PRO A 80 4.61 17.91 21.60
CA PRO A 80 4.04 18.85 20.65
C PRO A 80 4.61 20.25 20.88
N THR A 81 4.88 20.95 19.77
CA THR A 81 5.43 22.31 19.74
C THR A 81 4.42 23.20 19.02
N ALA A 82 3.97 24.26 19.69
CA ALA A 82 3.15 25.29 19.06
C ALA A 82 3.98 26.05 18.01
N ALA A 83 3.30 26.58 16.98
CA ALA A 83 3.95 27.45 16.01
C ALA A 83 4.57 28.67 16.71
N THR A 84 5.77 29.04 16.29
CA THR A 84 6.48 30.24 16.72
C THR A 84 6.75 31.12 15.50
N GLU A 85 7.17 32.36 15.70
CA GLU A 85 7.52 33.29 14.60
C GLU A 85 8.56 32.72 13.62
N PHE A 86 9.38 31.74 14.05
CA PHE A 86 10.49 31.17 13.27
C PHE A 86 10.35 29.68 12.96
N ALA A 87 9.31 29.00 13.45
CA ALA A 87 9.12 27.56 13.23
C ALA A 87 7.62 27.20 13.15
N PRO A 88 7.21 26.36 12.17
CA PRO A 88 5.82 25.91 12.04
C PRO A 88 5.36 25.12 13.28
N LYS A 89 4.07 24.77 13.31
CA LYS A 89 3.58 23.79 14.27
C LYS A 89 4.19 22.42 13.95
N GLY A 90 4.56 21.67 14.99
CA GLY A 90 5.15 20.35 14.80
C GLY A 90 5.42 19.64 16.11
N ARG A 91 6.17 18.54 16.07
CA ARG A 91 6.47 17.71 17.24
C ARG A 91 7.96 17.41 17.35
N ILE A 92 8.49 17.50 18.57
CA ILE A 92 9.82 17.02 18.91
C ILE A 92 9.72 15.53 19.21
N ILE A 93 10.48 14.71 18.51
CA ILE A 93 10.71 13.30 18.83
C ILE A 93 12.00 13.23 19.66
N ASP A 94 11.87 12.95 20.96
CA ASP A 94 12.98 12.74 21.89
C ASP A 94 13.18 11.23 22.11
N ASP A 95 14.21 10.68 21.47
CA ASP A 95 14.70 9.32 21.67
C ASP A 95 15.98 9.37 22.52
N SER A 96 15.80 9.68 23.80
CA SER A 96 16.88 9.75 24.80
C SER A 96 17.64 8.43 24.95
N ALA A 97 17.00 7.28 24.71
CA ALA A 97 17.64 5.96 24.74
C ALA A 97 18.68 5.80 23.64
N ARG A 98 18.49 6.47 22.49
CA ARG A 98 19.40 6.47 21.35
C ARG A 98 20.16 7.79 21.17
N GLY A 99 20.01 8.72 22.11
CA GLY A 99 20.68 10.02 22.11
C GLY A 99 20.32 10.91 20.92
N THR A 100 19.10 10.77 20.37
CA THR A 100 18.67 11.48 19.16
C THR A 100 17.41 12.27 19.44
N ILE A 101 17.41 13.56 19.09
CA ILE A 101 16.26 14.46 19.19
C ILE A 101 16.08 15.13 17.83
N PHE A 102 14.89 15.02 17.23
CA PHE A 102 14.56 15.68 15.96
C PHE A 102 13.17 16.28 15.99
N TRP A 103 12.91 17.29 15.17
CA TRP A 103 11.63 17.98 15.08
C TRP A 103 10.98 17.71 13.72
N GLU A 104 9.70 17.38 13.70
CA GLU A 104 8.89 17.17 12.49
C GLU A 104 7.77 18.21 12.42
N ALA A 105 7.64 18.91 11.28
CA ALA A 105 6.52 19.82 11.00
C ALA A 105 5.23 19.04 10.76
N ASP A 106 4.10 19.53 11.29
CA ASP A 106 2.79 18.96 10.94
C ASP A 106 2.43 19.42 9.50
N PRO A 107 2.05 18.52 8.57
CA PRO A 107 1.82 18.83 7.15
C PRO A 107 0.48 19.55 6.86
N GLU A 108 -0.02 20.36 7.79
CA GLU A 108 -1.30 21.06 7.69
C GLU A 108 -1.09 22.59 7.78
N ASP A 109 -0.38 23.17 6.81
CA ASP A 109 -0.60 24.55 6.35
C ASP A 109 0.28 24.87 5.13
N ASP A 110 -0.29 24.74 3.93
CA ASP A 110 0.22 25.38 2.71
C ASP A 110 -1.02 25.73 1.86
N GLU A 111 -1.81 26.70 2.33
CA GLU A 111 -2.60 27.54 1.43
C GLU A 111 -1.64 28.31 0.51
N ILE A 112 -1.14 27.65 -0.54
CA ILE A 112 -0.48 28.34 -1.64
C ILE A 112 -1.58 28.99 -2.47
N ALA A 113 -1.99 30.19 -2.06
CA ALA A 113 -2.73 31.10 -2.91
C ALA A 113 -1.92 31.30 -4.20
N PRO A 114 -2.46 31.02 -5.40
CA PRO A 114 -1.76 31.30 -6.64
C PRO A 114 -1.61 32.81 -6.77
N ILE A 115 -0.37 33.27 -6.83
CA ILE A 115 -0.03 34.64 -7.26
C ILE A 115 -0.43 34.72 -8.75
N ILE A 116 -1.63 35.23 -9.02
CA ILE A 116 -2.06 35.59 -10.37
C ILE A 116 -1.35 36.89 -10.72
N ASP A 117 -0.15 36.78 -11.28
CA ASP A 117 0.50 37.89 -11.97
C ASP A 117 0.06 37.84 -13.44
N HIS A 118 -1.18 38.27 -13.68
CA HIS A 118 -1.66 38.54 -15.03
C HIS A 118 -2.53 39.79 -15.00
N GLU A 119 -1.92 40.92 -15.35
CA GLU A 119 -2.63 42.12 -15.77
C GLU A 119 -3.55 41.73 -16.95
N ILE A 120 -4.86 41.68 -16.70
CA ILE A 120 -5.88 41.61 -17.75
C ILE A 120 -6.55 42.98 -17.79
N ASP A 121 -6.30 43.69 -18.88
CA ASP A 121 -6.68 45.09 -19.13
C ASP A 121 -7.96 45.18 -19.96
N ASP A 122 -9.00 44.40 -19.62
CA ASP A 122 -10.30 44.43 -20.31
C ASP A 122 -11.48 44.11 -19.37
N PRO A 123 -12.33 45.11 -19.00
CA PRO A 123 -13.40 44.95 -18.02
C PRO A 123 -14.70 44.29 -18.54
N ASP A 124 -14.77 43.87 -19.81
CA ASP A 124 -16.00 43.32 -20.42
C ASP A 124 -16.10 41.78 -20.43
N GLU A 125 -15.07 41.04 -20.00
CA GLU A 125 -15.12 39.56 -19.90
C GLU A 125 -15.63 39.04 -18.54
N MET A 126 -15.90 39.91 -17.56
CA MET A 126 -16.29 39.50 -16.20
C MET A 126 -17.77 39.13 -16.06
N ILE A 127 -18.63 39.44 -17.05
CA ILE A 127 -20.09 39.23 -16.95
C ILE A 127 -20.54 37.92 -17.60
N GLN A 128 -19.76 37.31 -18.51
CA GLN A 128 -20.17 36.08 -19.20
C GLN A 128 -19.69 34.77 -18.52
N ALA A 129 -18.81 34.85 -17.52
CA ALA A 129 -18.33 33.68 -16.78
C ALA A 129 -19.26 33.24 -15.63
N ALA A 130 -20.21 34.10 -15.21
CA ALA A 130 -21.08 33.83 -14.05
C ALA A 130 -22.37 33.05 -14.39
N GLU A 131 -22.75 32.93 -15.67
CA GLU A 131 -24.03 32.29 -16.08
C GLU A 131 -23.85 30.88 -16.68
N LYS A 132 -22.66 30.29 -16.60
CA LYS A 132 -22.40 28.90 -17.04
C LYS A 132 -21.84 28.04 -15.93
N ALA A 133 -22.41 28.17 -14.73
CA ALA A 133 -21.98 27.48 -13.51
C ALA A 133 -23.11 26.66 -12.85
N GLU A 134 -24.01 26.05 -13.64
CA GLU A 134 -25.06 25.16 -13.09
C GLU A 134 -25.16 23.76 -13.73
N ASP A 135 -24.23 23.35 -14.60
CA ASP A 135 -24.19 21.97 -15.11
C ASP A 135 -22.77 21.61 -15.56
N ALA A 136 -21.93 21.13 -14.64
CA ALA A 136 -20.76 20.24 -14.87
C ALA A 136 -19.85 20.14 -13.63
N ASP A 137 -20.37 19.65 -12.50
CA ASP A 137 -19.50 19.05 -11.47
C ASP A 137 -19.32 17.57 -11.80
N ASP A 138 -18.33 17.27 -12.66
CA ASP A 138 -17.47 16.08 -12.57
C ASP A 138 -16.59 16.00 -13.84
N ALA A 139 -15.53 16.81 -13.87
CA ALA A 139 -14.29 16.45 -14.57
C ALA A 139 -13.24 17.54 -14.41
N ALA A 140 -12.15 17.13 -13.76
CA ALA A 140 -10.77 17.60 -13.96
C ALA A 140 -10.25 18.77 -13.13
N LEU A 141 -9.53 18.43 -12.05
CA LEU A 141 -8.23 19.00 -11.66
C LEU A 141 -7.41 17.86 -10.99
N SER A 142 -6.68 17.06 -11.77
CA SER A 142 -5.22 17.16 -11.99
C SER A 142 -4.33 17.00 -10.74
N SER A 143 -3.97 15.77 -10.42
CA SER A 143 -2.59 15.25 -10.43
C SER A 143 -2.58 13.85 -9.82
N ASP A 144 -1.86 12.92 -10.45
CA ASP A 144 -1.50 11.60 -9.94
C ASP A 144 -0.65 11.68 -8.65
N ALA A 145 -1.14 12.38 -7.62
CA ALA A 145 -0.90 11.93 -6.28
C ALA A 145 -1.65 10.60 -6.18
N GLN A 146 -0.90 9.52 -6.06
CA GLN A 146 -1.40 8.19 -5.74
C GLN A 146 -2.12 8.27 -4.39
N ALA A 147 -3.32 8.84 -4.38
CA ALA A 147 -4.14 8.98 -3.21
C ALA A 147 -4.50 7.55 -2.80
N PHE A 148 -3.93 7.12 -1.69
CA PHE A 148 -4.34 5.89 -1.07
C PHE A 148 -5.81 6.07 -0.68
N GLY A 149 -6.62 5.12 -1.11
CA GLY A 149 -8.03 5.05 -0.86
C GLY A 149 -8.35 4.66 0.58
N LYS A 150 -9.61 4.31 0.83
CA LYS A 150 -10.11 4.04 2.18
C LYS A 150 -9.47 2.77 2.77
N PRO A 151 -9.03 2.78 4.04
CA PRO A 151 -8.47 1.61 4.67
C PRO A 151 -9.54 0.53 4.95
N PHE A 152 -9.13 -0.74 4.86
CA PHE A 152 -9.97 -1.90 5.13
C PHE A 152 -9.17 -3.03 5.79
N LYS A 153 -9.87 -3.95 6.47
CA LYS A 153 -9.25 -5.09 7.17
C LYS A 153 -8.85 -6.18 6.20
N ILE A 154 -7.67 -6.74 6.42
CA ILE A 154 -7.17 -7.94 5.74
C ILE A 154 -6.65 -8.94 6.75
N GLU A 155 -6.67 -10.22 6.39
CA GLU A 155 -6.10 -11.31 7.17
C GLU A 155 -4.95 -11.95 6.39
N TRP A 156 -3.73 -11.85 6.91
CA TRP A 156 -2.56 -12.43 6.27
C TRP A 156 -2.59 -13.95 6.33
N LEU A 157 -2.61 -14.59 5.16
CA LEU A 157 -2.51 -16.05 5.05
C LEU A 157 -1.05 -16.49 4.97
N ALA A 158 -0.23 -15.70 4.27
CA ALA A 158 1.19 -15.96 4.16
C ALA A 158 1.97 -14.66 3.92
N THR A 159 3.08 -14.47 4.64
CA THR A 159 3.99 -13.33 4.50
C THR A 159 5.36 -13.74 3.94
N ASN A 160 5.51 -15.00 3.55
CA ASN A 160 6.75 -15.50 2.96
C ASN A 160 6.96 -14.95 1.55
N ARG A 161 8.22 -14.66 1.23
CA ARG A 161 8.60 -14.21 -0.10
C ARG A 161 8.50 -15.35 -1.12
N LEU A 162 7.90 -15.07 -2.27
CA LEU A 162 7.81 -15.99 -3.40
C LEU A 162 8.49 -15.36 -4.62
N PRO A 163 9.74 -15.75 -4.94
CA PRO A 163 10.42 -15.23 -6.12
C PRO A 163 9.69 -15.54 -7.44
N PHE A 164 9.68 -14.60 -8.38
CA PHE A 164 8.97 -14.73 -9.66
C PHE A 164 9.46 -15.89 -10.53
N TYR A 165 10.71 -16.34 -10.36
CA TYR A 165 11.19 -17.51 -11.10
C TYR A 165 10.42 -18.79 -10.72
N ARG A 166 9.88 -18.88 -9.49
CA ARG A 166 9.09 -20.04 -9.03
C ARG A 166 7.70 -20.09 -9.65
N THR A 167 7.19 -18.95 -10.14
CA THR A 167 5.88 -18.87 -10.82
C THR A 167 6.01 -18.85 -12.35
N ARG A 168 7.20 -19.13 -12.88
CA ARG A 168 7.44 -19.16 -14.33
C ARG A 168 6.48 -20.12 -15.03
N GLY A 169 5.89 -19.65 -16.13
CA GLY A 169 4.91 -20.42 -16.91
C GLY A 169 3.48 -20.39 -16.36
N LEU A 170 3.24 -19.83 -15.16
CA LEU A 170 1.89 -19.56 -14.70
C LEU A 170 1.34 -18.33 -15.44
N ARG A 171 0.24 -18.50 -16.16
CA ARG A 171 -0.37 -17.47 -17.02
C ARG A 171 -1.80 -17.20 -16.63
N ASN A 172 -2.24 -15.96 -16.80
CA ASN A 172 -3.60 -15.53 -16.46
C ASN A 172 -4.46 -15.35 -17.73
N PRO A 173 -5.44 -16.23 -18.00
CA PRO A 173 -6.37 -16.08 -19.13
C PRO A 173 -7.11 -14.74 -19.14
N TRP A 174 -7.40 -14.15 -17.97
CA TRP A 174 -8.10 -12.86 -17.85
C TRP A 174 -7.22 -11.64 -18.18
N ASN A 175 -5.92 -11.85 -18.38
CA ASN A 175 -4.96 -10.78 -18.69
C ASN A 175 -4.14 -11.10 -19.94
N ALA A 176 -4.84 -11.37 -21.06
CA ALA A 176 -4.24 -11.71 -22.36
C ALA A 176 -3.27 -12.91 -22.29
N ASN A 177 -3.52 -13.86 -21.37
CA ASN A 177 -2.67 -15.02 -21.13
C ASN A 177 -1.18 -14.67 -20.85
N ARG A 178 -0.93 -13.47 -20.32
CA ARG A 178 0.39 -13.03 -19.87
C ARG A 178 0.80 -13.81 -18.62
N GLU A 179 2.10 -13.88 -18.36
CA GLU A 179 2.58 -14.45 -17.09
C GLU A 179 1.99 -13.67 -15.91
N VAL A 180 1.67 -14.34 -14.81
CA VAL A 180 0.98 -13.72 -13.67
C VAL A 180 1.77 -12.55 -13.08
N LYS A 181 3.11 -12.57 -13.15
CA LYS A 181 3.96 -11.45 -12.72
C LYS A 181 3.84 -10.19 -13.59
N ILE A 182 3.25 -10.30 -14.78
CA ILE A 182 3.05 -9.20 -15.72
C ILE A 182 1.62 -8.67 -15.51
N ALA A 183 1.46 -7.91 -14.44
CA ALA A 183 0.19 -7.35 -13.99
C ALA A 183 0.35 -5.86 -13.63
N ARG A 184 -0.74 -5.10 -13.78
CA ARG A 184 -0.88 -3.78 -13.16
C ARG A 184 -1.48 -3.94 -11.77
N ASP A 185 -1.47 -2.88 -10.97
CA ASP A 185 -2.25 -2.85 -9.73
C ASP A 185 -3.73 -3.15 -10.03
N GLY A 186 -4.41 -3.87 -9.13
CA GLY A 186 -5.80 -4.28 -9.32
C GLY A 186 -6.07 -5.35 -10.39
N THR A 187 -5.03 -5.96 -11.00
CA THR A 187 -5.26 -7.01 -12.03
C THR A 187 -5.87 -8.26 -11.41
N GLU A 188 -7.09 -8.59 -11.83
CA GLU A 188 -7.78 -9.83 -11.42
C GLU A 188 -7.12 -11.09 -11.99
N LEU A 189 -7.16 -12.18 -11.21
CA LEU A 189 -6.63 -13.48 -11.60
C LEU A 189 -7.74 -14.51 -11.72
N GLU A 190 -7.68 -15.32 -12.78
CA GLU A 190 -8.58 -16.46 -12.92
C GLU A 190 -8.47 -17.39 -11.70
N THR A 191 -9.61 -17.88 -11.22
CA THR A 191 -9.74 -18.60 -9.95
C THR A 191 -8.77 -19.77 -9.81
N SER A 192 -8.60 -20.60 -10.85
CA SER A 192 -7.68 -21.74 -10.83
C SER A 192 -6.21 -21.29 -10.81
N VAL A 193 -5.87 -20.22 -11.54
CA VAL A 193 -4.55 -19.59 -11.57
C VAL A 193 -4.20 -18.98 -10.21
N GLY A 194 -5.12 -18.21 -9.63
CA GLY A 194 -4.98 -17.61 -8.30
C GLY A 194 -4.78 -18.68 -7.22
N ARG A 195 -5.62 -19.73 -7.22
CA ARG A 195 -5.48 -20.87 -6.30
C ARG A 195 -4.11 -21.52 -6.40
N ARG A 196 -3.62 -21.74 -7.63
CA ARG A 196 -2.30 -22.33 -7.85
C ARG A 196 -1.17 -21.42 -7.35
N LEU A 197 -1.29 -20.10 -7.52
CA LEU A 197 -0.33 -19.14 -6.99
C LEU A 197 -0.29 -19.15 -5.46
N VAL A 198 -1.45 -19.11 -4.79
CA VAL A 198 -1.57 -19.19 -3.33
C VAL A 198 -0.90 -20.45 -2.79
N GLN A 199 -1.12 -21.60 -3.43
CA GLN A 199 -0.46 -22.86 -3.05
C GLN A 199 1.07 -22.81 -3.14
N MET A 200 1.66 -21.98 -4.02
CA MET A 200 3.11 -21.84 -4.11
C MET A 200 3.72 -21.11 -2.91
N PHE A 201 2.97 -20.26 -2.21
CA PHE A 201 3.41 -19.65 -0.96
C PHE A 201 3.60 -20.68 0.14
N HIS A 202 2.74 -21.71 0.22
CA HIS A 202 2.83 -22.73 1.28
C HIS A 202 3.90 -23.80 0.99
N LYS A 203 4.40 -23.86 -0.24
CA LYS A 203 5.54 -24.69 -0.63
C LYS A 203 6.83 -23.96 -0.26
N SER A 204 7.10 -23.88 1.04
CA SER A 204 8.46 -23.62 1.52
C SER A 204 9.40 -24.63 0.84
N PRO A 205 10.64 -24.24 0.50
CA PRO A 205 11.59 -25.19 -0.04
C PRO A 205 11.74 -26.30 0.99
N SER A 206 11.26 -27.50 0.68
CA SER A 206 11.89 -28.70 1.19
C SER A 206 13.38 -28.49 0.96
N LEU A 207 14.16 -28.58 2.02
CA LEU A 207 15.62 -28.61 1.99
C LEU A 207 16.05 -29.66 0.94
N GLU A 208 16.20 -29.26 -0.31
CA GLU A 208 17.23 -29.86 -1.16
C GLU A 208 18.54 -29.42 -0.53
N GLY A 209 18.94 -30.14 0.52
CA GLY A 209 20.34 -30.19 0.90
C GLY A 209 21.14 -30.57 -0.35
N PRO A 210 22.41 -30.14 -0.44
CA PRO A 210 23.24 -30.46 -1.59
C PRO A 210 23.13 -31.95 -1.86
N GLN A 211 22.68 -32.32 -3.06
CA GLN A 211 22.75 -33.71 -3.51
C GLN A 211 24.18 -34.16 -3.19
N PRO A 212 24.37 -35.26 -2.43
CA PRO A 212 25.71 -35.77 -2.24
C PRO A 212 26.23 -36.04 -3.64
N ALA A 213 27.22 -35.24 -4.05
CA ALA A 213 27.95 -35.48 -5.27
C ALA A 213 28.33 -36.95 -5.23
N LEU A 214 27.93 -37.69 -6.27
CA LEU A 214 28.30 -39.09 -6.47
C LEU A 214 29.79 -39.19 -6.16
N ALA A 215 30.10 -39.74 -4.99
CA ALA A 215 31.46 -39.91 -4.53
C ALA A 215 32.07 -40.97 -5.44
N TRP A 216 32.75 -40.49 -6.48
CA TRP A 216 33.69 -41.27 -7.25
C TRP A 216 34.59 -42.02 -6.25
N SER A 217 34.44 -43.34 -6.21
CA SER A 217 35.30 -44.22 -5.44
C SER A 217 36.43 -44.67 -6.36
N PRO A 218 37.69 -44.25 -6.16
CA PRO A 218 38.79 -44.84 -6.89
C PRO A 218 38.92 -46.30 -6.46
N GLY A 219 38.97 -47.19 -7.45
CA GLY A 219 39.01 -48.63 -7.27
C GLY A 219 40.14 -49.09 -6.35
N ARG A 220 39.84 -50.13 -5.56
CA ARG A 220 40.85 -50.89 -4.82
C ARG A 220 41.74 -51.62 -5.84
N PRO A 221 43.07 -51.50 -5.77
CA PRO A 221 43.94 -52.49 -6.40
C PRO A 221 43.92 -53.78 -5.56
N TYR A 222 44.01 -54.91 -6.27
CA TYR A 222 44.17 -56.26 -5.73
C TYR A 222 45.48 -56.40 -4.95
#